data_AF-A0A0R3JXI6-F1
#
_entry.id   AF-A0A0R3JXI6-F1
#
_cell.length_a   1.000
_cell.length_b   1.000
_cell.length_c   1.000
_cell.angle_alpha   90.00
_cell.angle_beta   90.00
_cell.angle_gamma   90.00
#
_symmetry.space_group_name_H-M   'P 1'
#
loop_
_entity.id
_entity.type
_entity.pdbx_description
1 polymer ?
#
loop_
_entity_poly.entity_id
_entity_poly.type
_entity_poly.pdbx_seq_one_letter_code
_entity_poly.pdbx_strand_id
1 'polypeptide(L)'
;MFNKRSFLAIVVSIIVVGTSTYSFLLYLDRKEYRNYLQAQYQRSLYDLISNVDGIQVSLSKAQVTATPKQALILFGDIWRQASIAQDKLNSLPISHQAIGQTTKFLTQVGDFCYSLLKTVNSGQSLTEADMNTVEKLTDFAGYLNVQLHELEREISAGNIDWTEIKDQGSSTFNRNLAETVDVKFERIAKELQEYPTLIYDGPFAENVLNIKPRVLKEKEVSLDEAKKIAADIIGKERVASISQYSDKTSDKVPTYALSVKVRGRKDGDINIDISKNGGHLVYMLDSRSVGKETIKIKKAVDIGIKFLEKHGYKSMIPTYALKYDNVAVINYVYVQDKVVIYPDQIKLKIALDNGDIVGIEAQHYMIAHTKRDIQKPRISVDEARSNVSTKLAIKNVRLSIIPMESMKEVFCYEFYGEYKGEKYIVYINAMDGTEERILKLIDTPNGELTM
;
A
#
# COMPACT_ATOMS: atom_id res chain seq x y z
N MET A 1 44.75 -15.35 61.51
CA MET A 1 43.46 -14.78 61.97
C MET A 1 43.04 -13.71 60.97
N PHE A 2 41.84 -13.79 60.38
CA PHE A 2 41.31 -12.65 59.62
C PHE A 2 40.83 -11.57 60.59
N ASN A 3 41.32 -10.34 60.43
CA ASN A 3 40.80 -9.20 61.19
C ASN A 3 39.33 -8.99 60.84
N LYS A 4 38.45 -8.85 61.85
CA LYS A 4 36.99 -8.73 61.66
C LYS A 4 36.61 -7.60 60.66
N ARG A 5 37.38 -6.51 60.63
CA ARG A 5 37.25 -5.41 59.66
C ARG A 5 37.48 -5.86 58.21
N SER A 6 38.49 -6.67 57.94
CA SER A 6 38.81 -7.17 56.60
C SER A 6 37.76 -8.13 56.07
N PHE A 7 37.23 -9.01 56.92
CA PHE A 7 36.11 -9.89 56.57
C PHE A 7 34.84 -9.07 56.24
N LEU A 8 34.49 -8.10 57.08
CA LEU A 8 33.32 -7.25 56.86
C LEU A 8 33.45 -6.37 55.60
N ALA A 9 34.65 -5.88 55.28
CA ALA A 9 34.92 -5.16 54.04
C ALA A 9 34.69 -6.05 52.80
N ILE A 10 35.14 -7.30 52.80
CA ILE A 10 34.90 -8.25 51.70
C ILE A 10 33.40 -8.50 51.51
N VAL A 11 32.65 -8.73 52.60
CA VAL A 11 31.19 -8.93 52.54
C VAL A 11 30.48 -7.69 51.96
N VAL A 12 30.84 -6.49 52.41
CA VAL A 12 30.29 -5.23 51.87
C VAL A 12 30.62 -5.06 50.38
N SER A 13 31.85 -5.34 49.95
CA SER A 13 32.24 -5.28 48.53
C SER A 13 31.42 -6.24 47.66
N ILE A 14 31.17 -7.47 48.13
CA ILE A 14 30.34 -8.46 47.41
C ILE A 14 28.89 -7.95 47.29
N ILE A 15 28.33 -7.37 48.35
CA ILE A 15 26.98 -6.79 48.34
C ILE A 15 26.89 -5.58 47.37
N VAL A 16 27.87 -4.69 47.38
CA VAL A 16 27.90 -3.51 46.50
C VAL A 16 28.04 -3.91 45.03
N VAL A 17 28.94 -4.87 44.72
CA VAL A 17 29.08 -5.39 43.34
C VAL A 17 27.79 -6.08 42.90
N GLY A 18 27.24 -6.99 43.73
CA GLY A 18 26.01 -7.72 43.42
C GLY A 18 24.80 -6.80 43.16
N THR A 19 24.58 -5.82 44.03
CA THR A 19 23.48 -4.85 43.87
C THR A 19 23.70 -3.91 42.69
N SER A 20 24.94 -3.49 42.40
CA SER A 20 25.27 -2.66 41.23
C SER A 20 25.08 -3.41 39.92
N THR A 21 25.58 -4.65 39.82
CA THR A 21 25.38 -5.51 38.63
C THR A 21 23.90 -5.83 38.42
N TYR A 22 23.16 -6.17 39.47
CA TYR A 22 21.71 -6.40 39.37
C TYR A 22 20.96 -5.14 38.92
N SER A 23 21.31 -3.96 39.44
CA SER A 23 20.72 -2.69 39.04
C SER A 23 21.02 -2.32 37.58
N PHE A 24 22.22 -2.66 37.09
CA PHE A 24 22.60 -2.45 35.70
C PHE A 24 21.87 -3.40 34.74
N LEU A 25 21.77 -4.69 35.07
CA LEU A 25 20.98 -5.65 34.30
C LEU A 25 19.50 -5.23 34.25
N LEU A 26 18.91 -4.91 35.40
CA LEU A 26 17.54 -4.41 35.50
C LEU A 26 17.31 -3.10 34.70
N TYR A 27 18.34 -2.26 34.55
CA TYR A 27 18.28 -1.08 33.68
C TYR A 27 18.30 -1.45 32.19
N LEU A 28 19.11 -2.42 31.78
CA LEU A 28 19.12 -2.93 30.40
C LEU A 28 17.79 -3.59 30.04
N ASP A 29 17.29 -4.50 30.87
CA ASP A 29 15.99 -5.17 30.68
C ASP A 29 14.85 -4.15 30.53
N ARG A 30 14.83 -3.13 31.40
CA ARG A 30 13.86 -2.02 31.33
C ARG A 30 14.00 -1.19 30.06
N LYS A 31 15.21 -1.04 29.51
CA LYS A 31 15.44 -0.29 28.26
C LYS A 31 14.97 -1.10 27.05
N GLU A 32 15.31 -2.39 26.98
CA GLU A 32 14.85 -3.27 25.91
C GLU A 32 13.32 -3.40 25.90
N TYR A 33 12.71 -3.56 27.08
CA TYR A 33 11.26 -3.62 27.23
C TYR A 33 10.55 -2.31 26.84
N ARG A 34 11.13 -1.14 27.16
CA ARG A 34 10.62 0.16 26.66
C ARG A 34 10.67 0.23 25.13
N ASN A 35 11.81 -0.10 24.53
CA ASN A 35 11.98 -0.09 23.07
C ASN A 35 10.97 -1.03 22.38
N TYR A 36 10.75 -2.22 22.94
CA TYR A 36 9.77 -3.19 22.45
C TYR A 36 8.33 -2.63 22.50
N LEU A 37 7.92 -2.05 23.64
CA LEU A 37 6.59 -1.43 23.76
C LEU A 37 6.43 -0.23 22.83
N GLN A 38 7.45 0.63 22.70
CA GLN A 38 7.44 1.78 21.79
C GLN A 38 7.22 1.33 20.34
N ALA A 39 7.93 0.29 19.88
CA ALA A 39 7.75 -0.29 18.56
C ALA A 39 6.37 -0.95 18.37
N GLN A 40 5.79 -1.54 19.43
CA GLN A 40 4.43 -2.08 19.40
C GLN A 40 3.38 -0.98 19.27
N TYR A 41 3.50 0.12 20.03
CA TYR A 41 2.57 1.25 19.95
C TYR A 41 2.69 2.01 18.63
N GLN A 42 3.91 2.22 18.12
CA GLN A 42 4.12 2.84 16.80
C GLN A 42 3.53 1.96 15.67
N ARG A 43 3.68 0.62 15.74
CA ARG A 43 2.98 -0.29 14.82
C ARG A 43 1.46 -0.16 14.91
N SER A 44 0.90 -0.12 16.12
CA SER A 44 -0.54 0.07 16.31
C SER A 44 -1.04 1.41 15.76
N LEU A 45 -0.24 2.48 15.83
CA LEU A 45 -0.59 3.77 15.21
C LEU A 45 -0.58 3.68 13.68
N TYR A 46 0.43 3.03 13.07
CA TYR A 46 0.44 2.80 11.62
C TYR A 46 -0.72 1.92 11.15
N ASP A 47 -1.04 0.85 11.89
CA ASP A 47 -2.18 -0.01 11.59
C ASP A 47 -3.51 0.75 11.72
N LEU A 48 -3.66 1.63 12.72
CA LEU A 48 -4.80 2.53 12.87
C LEU A 48 -4.92 3.46 11.65
N ILE A 49 -3.87 4.22 11.33
CA ILE A 49 -3.83 5.17 10.19
C ILE A 49 -4.23 4.46 8.89
N SER A 50 -3.60 3.34 8.58
CA SER A 50 -3.86 2.56 7.36
C SER A 50 -5.32 2.11 7.21
N ASN A 51 -6.01 1.83 8.33
CA ASN A 51 -7.43 1.50 8.29
C ASN A 51 -8.34 2.73 8.17
N VAL A 52 -7.99 3.89 8.75
CA VAL A 52 -8.78 5.13 8.58
C VAL A 52 -8.58 5.75 7.19
N ASP A 53 -7.39 5.66 6.60
CA ASP A 53 -7.13 5.92 5.17
C ASP A 53 -8.03 5.01 4.30
N GLY A 54 -8.11 3.72 4.65
CA GLY A 54 -8.99 2.75 4.00
C GLY A 54 -10.48 3.11 4.08
N ILE A 55 -10.97 3.50 5.27
CA ILE A 55 -12.35 3.94 5.49
C ILE A 55 -12.68 5.15 4.61
N GLN A 56 -11.82 6.18 4.61
CA GLN A 56 -12.03 7.38 3.78
C GLN A 56 -12.11 7.03 2.30
N VAL A 57 -11.19 6.21 1.78
CA VAL A 57 -11.17 5.81 0.36
C VAL A 57 -12.42 5.01 -0.01
N SER A 58 -12.82 4.06 0.83
CA SER A 58 -14.00 3.22 0.57
C SER A 58 -15.31 4.02 0.62
N LEU A 59 -15.45 4.97 1.56
CA LEU A 59 -16.58 5.92 1.59
C LEU A 59 -16.59 6.84 0.36
N SER A 60 -15.42 7.38 -0.02
CA SER A 60 -15.24 8.21 -1.21
C SER A 60 -15.63 7.47 -2.50
N LYS A 61 -15.37 6.16 -2.60
CA LYS A 61 -15.86 5.30 -3.69
C LYS A 61 -17.37 5.06 -3.61
N ALA A 62 -17.92 4.85 -2.41
CA ALA A 62 -19.36 4.63 -2.23
C ALA A 62 -20.19 5.84 -2.70
N GLN A 63 -19.69 7.08 -2.58
CA GLN A 63 -20.35 8.27 -3.13
C GLN A 63 -20.60 8.23 -4.66
N VAL A 64 -19.80 7.47 -5.42
CA VAL A 64 -19.83 7.40 -6.88
C VAL A 64 -20.23 6.02 -7.44
N THR A 65 -20.55 5.05 -6.57
CA THR A 65 -21.09 3.75 -6.99
C THR A 65 -22.49 3.88 -7.56
N ALA A 66 -22.86 3.01 -8.50
CA ALA A 66 -24.22 2.95 -9.05
C ALA A 66 -24.97 1.66 -8.70
N THR A 67 -24.27 0.58 -8.32
CA THR A 67 -24.87 -0.75 -8.15
C THR A 67 -24.97 -1.22 -6.70
N PRO A 68 -26.01 -2.01 -6.37
CA PRO A 68 -26.10 -2.75 -5.10
C PRO A 68 -24.86 -3.60 -4.81
N LYS A 69 -24.37 -4.36 -5.81
CA LYS A 69 -23.25 -5.30 -5.65
C LYS A 69 -21.97 -4.62 -5.17
N GLN A 70 -21.61 -3.50 -5.78
CA GLN A 70 -20.38 -2.79 -5.43
C GLN A 70 -20.52 -2.01 -4.11
N ALA A 71 -21.73 -1.49 -3.81
CA ALA A 71 -22.04 -0.88 -2.52
C ALA A 71 -21.87 -1.88 -1.34
N LEU A 72 -22.35 -3.13 -1.48
CA LEU A 72 -22.16 -4.19 -0.48
C LEU A 72 -20.69 -4.41 -0.10
N ILE A 73 -19.82 -4.49 -1.12
CA ILE A 73 -18.37 -4.71 -0.93
C ILE A 73 -17.76 -3.52 -0.17
N LEU A 74 -18.02 -2.30 -0.64
CA LEU A 74 -17.45 -1.09 -0.05
C LEU A 74 -17.88 -0.90 1.41
N PHE A 75 -19.16 -1.13 1.72
CA PHE A 75 -19.65 -1.05 3.10
C PHE A 75 -19.12 -2.15 4.01
N GLY A 76 -18.92 -3.37 3.49
CA GLY A 76 -18.29 -4.48 4.22
C GLY A 76 -16.82 -4.19 4.55
N ASP A 77 -16.08 -3.59 3.62
CA ASP A 77 -14.70 -3.17 3.86
C ASP A 77 -14.61 -2.03 4.88
N ILE A 78 -15.47 -1.01 4.79
CA ILE A 78 -15.50 0.10 5.77
C ILE A 78 -15.73 -0.44 7.19
N TRP A 79 -16.71 -1.33 7.35
CA TRP A 79 -17.04 -1.97 8.63
C TRP A 79 -15.88 -2.80 9.18
N ARG A 80 -15.26 -3.64 8.34
CA ARG A 80 -14.06 -4.43 8.70
C ARG A 80 -12.88 -3.52 9.10
N GLN A 81 -12.61 -2.47 8.33
CA GLN A 81 -11.55 -1.50 8.60
C GLN A 81 -11.84 -0.72 9.89
N ALA A 82 -13.09 -0.36 10.16
CA ALA A 82 -13.51 0.35 11.37
C ALA A 82 -13.31 -0.50 12.64
N SER A 83 -13.65 -1.79 12.60
CA SER A 83 -13.35 -2.71 13.71
C SER A 83 -11.84 -2.81 13.96
N ILE A 84 -11.02 -2.97 12.90
CA ILE A 84 -9.56 -3.04 13.05
C ILE A 84 -9.00 -1.72 13.58
N ALA A 85 -9.41 -0.58 13.04
CA ALA A 85 -9.00 0.74 13.53
C ALA A 85 -9.34 0.92 15.03
N GLN A 86 -10.52 0.49 15.46
CA GLN A 86 -10.94 0.54 16.86
C GLN A 86 -10.05 -0.33 17.76
N ASP A 87 -9.77 -1.59 17.39
CA ASP A 87 -8.87 -2.47 18.13
C ASP A 87 -7.46 -1.88 18.25
N LYS A 88 -6.95 -1.26 17.17
CA LYS A 88 -5.62 -0.65 17.14
C LYS A 88 -5.57 0.61 18.01
N LEU A 89 -6.57 1.48 17.92
CA LEU A 89 -6.73 2.65 18.79
C LEU A 89 -6.77 2.27 20.28
N ASN A 90 -7.57 1.25 20.62
CA ASN A 90 -7.67 0.73 21.99
C ASN A 90 -6.37 0.06 22.50
N SER A 91 -5.43 -0.28 21.61
CA SER A 91 -4.11 -0.84 21.99
C SER A 91 -3.02 0.21 22.23
N LEU A 92 -3.30 1.49 21.94
CA LEU A 92 -2.39 2.60 22.23
C LEU A 92 -2.43 2.96 23.73
N PRO A 93 -1.33 3.46 24.32
CA PRO A 93 -1.23 3.74 25.76
C PRO A 93 -1.85 5.10 26.12
N ILE A 94 -3.03 5.39 25.60
CA ILE A 94 -3.73 6.69 25.66
C ILE A 94 -4.95 6.56 26.58
N SER A 95 -5.34 7.62 27.27
CA SER A 95 -6.52 7.59 28.12
C SER A 95 -7.82 7.35 27.33
N HIS A 96 -8.72 6.50 27.86
CA HIS A 96 -10.03 6.26 27.26
C HIS A 96 -10.88 7.55 27.11
N GLN A 97 -10.61 8.57 27.94
CA GLN A 97 -11.24 9.89 27.84
C GLN A 97 -10.81 10.62 26.56
N ALA A 98 -9.51 10.63 26.25
CA ALA A 98 -8.99 11.32 25.07
C ALA A 98 -9.40 10.61 23.76
N ILE A 99 -9.29 9.27 23.68
CA ILE A 99 -9.66 8.52 22.46
C ILE A 99 -11.18 8.40 22.23
N GLY A 100 -12.02 8.70 23.23
CA GLY A 100 -13.42 8.29 23.28
C GLY A 100 -14.28 8.73 22.08
N GLN A 101 -14.06 9.93 21.54
CA GLN A 101 -14.80 10.39 20.35
C GLN A 101 -14.30 9.73 19.05
N THR A 102 -13.00 9.44 18.96
CA THR A 102 -12.43 8.68 17.83
C THR A 102 -12.95 7.24 17.84
N THR A 103 -12.97 6.59 19.01
CA THR A 103 -13.59 5.27 19.20
C THR A 103 -15.07 5.29 18.81
N LYS A 104 -15.81 6.33 19.22
CA LYS A 104 -17.24 6.52 18.89
C LYS A 104 -17.47 6.70 17.38
N PHE A 105 -16.66 7.50 16.69
CA PHE A 105 -16.72 7.63 15.23
C PHE A 105 -16.48 6.28 14.54
N LEU A 106 -15.47 5.52 14.99
CA LEU A 106 -15.15 4.22 14.41
C LEU A 106 -16.29 3.20 14.59
N THR A 107 -16.95 3.18 15.76
CA THR A 107 -18.21 2.41 15.91
C THR A 107 -19.29 2.91 14.93
N GLN A 108 -19.56 4.21 14.92
CA GLN A 108 -20.65 4.80 14.11
C GLN A 108 -20.47 4.58 12.61
N VAL A 109 -19.26 4.76 12.07
CA VAL A 109 -18.99 4.57 10.63
C VAL A 109 -19.08 3.09 10.24
N GLY A 110 -18.58 2.19 11.09
CA GLY A 110 -18.63 0.75 10.86
C GLY A 110 -20.05 0.21 10.89
N ASP A 111 -20.78 0.48 11.97
CA ASP A 111 -22.14 -0.03 12.17
C ASP A 111 -23.12 0.61 11.16
N PHE A 112 -22.97 1.90 10.84
CA PHE A 112 -23.78 2.54 9.78
C PHE A 112 -23.55 1.86 8.43
N CYS A 113 -22.30 1.60 8.04
CA CYS A 113 -22.01 0.89 6.79
C CYS A 113 -22.56 -0.54 6.81
N TYR A 114 -22.47 -1.26 7.92
CA TYR A 114 -23.13 -2.57 8.07
C TYR A 114 -24.66 -2.49 7.95
N SER A 115 -25.29 -1.40 8.42
CA SER A 115 -26.71 -1.15 8.19
C SER A 115 -27.03 -0.98 6.70
N LEU A 116 -26.21 -0.21 5.97
CA LEU A 116 -26.38 -0.02 4.53
C LEU A 116 -26.13 -1.32 3.74
N LEU A 117 -25.14 -2.11 4.15
CA LEU A 117 -24.90 -3.45 3.61
C LEU A 117 -26.18 -4.31 3.75
N LYS A 118 -26.79 -4.33 4.93
CA LYS A 118 -28.04 -5.08 5.16
C LYS A 118 -29.21 -4.55 4.32
N THR A 119 -29.39 -3.23 4.23
CA THR A 119 -30.40 -2.58 3.38
C THR A 119 -30.24 -2.99 1.92
N VAL A 120 -29.03 -2.82 1.36
CA VAL A 120 -28.72 -3.17 -0.03
C VAL A 120 -28.85 -4.67 -0.30
N ASN A 121 -28.47 -5.52 0.66
CA ASN A 121 -28.60 -6.98 0.55
C ASN A 121 -30.08 -7.44 0.57
N SER A 122 -30.98 -6.64 1.14
CA SER A 122 -32.43 -6.87 1.07
C SER A 122 -33.07 -6.44 -0.26
N GLY A 123 -32.27 -5.93 -1.21
CA GLY A 123 -32.73 -5.41 -2.51
C GLY A 123 -33.28 -3.97 -2.43
N GLN A 124 -33.15 -3.29 -1.29
CA GLN A 124 -33.54 -1.90 -1.14
C GLN A 124 -32.43 -0.97 -1.67
N SER A 125 -32.85 0.12 -2.33
CA SER A 125 -31.91 1.16 -2.80
C SER A 125 -31.55 2.12 -1.65
N LEU A 126 -30.32 2.62 -1.66
CA LEU A 126 -29.87 3.65 -0.73
C LEU A 126 -30.68 4.94 -0.93
N THR A 127 -31.05 5.59 0.17
CA THR A 127 -31.75 6.88 0.12
C THR A 127 -30.77 8.04 -0.04
N GLU A 128 -31.27 9.21 -0.45
CA GLU A 128 -30.45 10.43 -0.48
C GLU A 128 -29.94 10.81 0.93
N ALA A 129 -30.69 10.48 2.00
CA ALA A 129 -30.24 10.67 3.38
C ALA A 129 -29.05 9.76 3.76
N ASP A 130 -29.06 8.51 3.28
CA ASP A 130 -27.92 7.59 3.46
C ASP A 130 -26.68 8.13 2.73
N MET A 131 -26.84 8.56 1.48
CA MET A 131 -25.74 9.10 0.68
C MET A 131 -25.18 10.41 1.26
N ASN A 132 -26.04 11.29 1.79
CA ASN A 132 -25.62 12.51 2.51
C ASN A 132 -24.93 12.20 3.85
N THR A 133 -25.13 11.00 4.40
CA THR A 133 -24.46 10.51 5.61
C THR A 133 -23.10 9.87 5.26
N VAL A 134 -23.02 9.07 4.20
CA VAL A 134 -21.75 8.59 3.61
C VAL A 134 -20.82 9.77 3.27
N GLU A 135 -21.37 10.85 2.71
CA GLU A 135 -20.60 12.06 2.40
C GLU A 135 -19.95 12.67 3.67
N LYS A 136 -20.74 12.98 4.70
CA LYS A 136 -20.24 13.51 5.98
C LYS A 136 -19.20 12.60 6.65
N LEU A 137 -19.41 11.28 6.60
CA LEU A 137 -18.46 10.30 7.13
C LEU A 137 -17.16 10.29 6.32
N THR A 138 -17.20 10.59 5.02
CA THR A 138 -16.00 10.72 4.18
C THR A 138 -15.17 11.94 4.59
N ASP A 139 -15.82 13.09 4.77
CA ASP A 139 -15.17 14.34 5.17
C ASP A 139 -14.53 14.20 6.57
N PHE A 140 -15.26 13.57 7.50
CA PHE A 140 -14.79 13.28 8.86
C PHE A 140 -13.60 12.32 8.87
N ALA A 141 -13.64 11.25 8.08
CA ALA A 141 -12.51 10.32 7.93
C ALA A 141 -11.27 11.05 7.37
N GLY A 142 -11.46 11.96 6.41
CA GLY A 142 -10.39 12.81 5.87
C GLY A 142 -9.77 13.74 6.91
N TYR A 143 -10.59 14.42 7.73
CA TYR A 143 -10.10 15.20 8.86
C TYR A 143 -9.29 14.34 9.85
N LEU A 144 -9.82 13.17 10.22
CA LEU A 144 -9.16 12.27 11.17
C LEU A 144 -7.82 11.75 10.64
N ASN A 145 -7.74 11.44 9.34
CA ASN A 145 -6.48 11.06 8.68
C ASN A 145 -5.44 12.18 8.77
N VAL A 146 -5.81 13.44 8.48
CA VAL A 146 -4.88 14.58 8.59
C VAL A 146 -4.28 14.67 10.01
N GLN A 147 -5.11 14.51 11.04
CA GLN A 147 -4.69 14.56 12.44
C GLN A 147 -3.81 13.36 12.86
N LEU A 148 -4.17 12.14 12.46
CA LEU A 148 -3.39 10.94 12.79
C LEU A 148 -2.03 10.90 12.04
N HIS A 149 -2.00 11.33 10.77
CA HIS A 149 -0.76 11.51 10.02
C HIS A 149 0.10 12.67 10.58
N GLU A 150 -0.48 13.67 11.24
CA GLU A 150 0.30 14.69 11.96
C GLU A 150 0.95 14.13 13.23
N LEU A 151 0.18 13.38 14.03
CA LEU A 151 0.69 12.69 15.20
C LEU A 151 1.82 11.70 14.85
N GLU A 152 1.69 10.96 13.74
CA GLU A 152 2.75 10.09 13.21
C GLU A 152 4.03 10.86 12.94
N ARG A 153 3.96 11.98 12.20
CA ARG A 153 5.14 12.77 11.84
C ARG A 153 5.90 13.30 13.06
N GLU A 154 5.19 13.68 14.12
CA GLU A 154 5.82 14.19 15.36
C GLU A 154 6.46 13.08 16.20
N ILE A 155 5.82 11.92 16.29
CA ILE A 155 6.40 10.73 16.94
C ILE A 155 7.64 10.27 16.18
N SER A 156 7.56 10.19 14.84
CA SER A 156 8.68 9.82 13.96
C SER A 156 9.80 10.86 13.92
N ALA A 157 9.51 12.14 14.23
CA ALA A 157 10.51 13.17 14.45
C ALA A 157 11.17 13.12 15.85
N GLY A 158 10.62 12.33 16.79
CA GLY A 158 11.07 12.29 18.17
C GLY A 158 10.61 13.48 19.03
N ASN A 159 9.59 14.23 18.58
CA ASN A 159 8.98 15.32 19.35
C ASN A 159 8.05 14.80 20.46
N ILE A 160 7.56 13.57 20.32
CA ILE A 160 6.61 12.92 21.24
C ILE A 160 7.12 11.51 21.57
N ASP A 161 7.20 11.17 22.87
CA ASP A 161 7.55 9.84 23.36
C ASP A 161 6.34 9.16 24.01
N TRP A 162 6.04 7.93 23.58
CA TRP A 162 4.95 7.10 24.13
C TRP A 162 5.08 6.81 25.63
N THR A 163 6.28 6.95 26.22
CA THR A 163 6.54 6.62 27.62
C THR A 163 6.19 7.72 28.62
N GLU A 164 6.05 8.98 28.19
CA GLU A 164 5.64 10.08 29.08
C GLU A 164 4.16 9.99 29.51
N ILE A 165 3.32 9.26 28.75
CA ILE A 165 1.86 9.24 28.92
C ILE A 165 1.42 8.56 30.24
N LYS A 166 2.29 7.75 30.86
CA LYS A 166 1.93 6.93 32.05
C LYS A 166 2.47 7.45 33.39
N ASP A 167 3.45 8.36 33.39
CA ASP A 167 4.16 8.79 34.61
C ASP A 167 3.46 9.97 35.35
N GLN A 168 2.13 10.03 35.33
CA GLN A 168 1.31 10.96 36.14
C GLN A 168 1.49 10.77 37.67
N GLY A 169 2.26 9.76 38.11
CA GLY A 169 2.49 9.41 39.51
C GLY A 169 3.79 9.92 40.15
N SER A 170 4.74 10.49 39.39
CA SER A 170 6.03 10.95 39.95
C SER A 170 6.48 12.28 39.35
N SER A 171 6.38 13.35 40.13
CA SER A 171 6.79 14.70 39.74
C SER A 171 8.30 14.85 39.55
N THR A 172 8.69 15.81 38.69
CA THR A 172 10.00 16.50 38.51
C THR A 172 10.59 16.58 37.10
N PHE A 173 9.78 16.50 36.03
CA PHE A 173 10.19 17.03 34.72
C PHE A 173 9.11 17.89 34.05
N ASN A 174 9.20 19.22 34.23
CA ASN A 174 8.37 20.18 33.48
C ASN A 174 8.93 20.35 32.07
N ARG A 175 8.57 19.44 31.16
CA ARG A 175 8.47 19.75 29.73
C ARG A 175 7.00 19.79 29.31
N ASN A 176 6.71 20.74 28.44
CA ASN A 176 5.44 21.08 27.80
C ASN A 176 4.29 20.07 27.94
N LEU A 177 3.45 20.25 28.97
CA LEU A 177 2.14 19.59 29.11
C LEU A 177 1.16 19.86 27.92
N ALA A 178 1.54 20.69 26.95
CA ALA A 178 0.75 21.04 25.77
C ALA A 178 0.93 20.09 24.57
N GLU A 179 1.92 19.19 24.61
CA GLU A 179 2.39 18.41 23.45
C GLU A 179 2.19 16.89 23.60
N THR A 180 1.50 16.42 24.65
CA THR A 180 1.27 14.99 24.90
C THR A 180 0.22 14.37 23.95
N VAL A 181 0.31 13.05 23.74
CA VAL A 181 -0.64 12.30 22.90
C VAL A 181 -2.08 12.40 23.41
N ASP A 182 -2.30 12.36 24.73
CA ASP A 182 -3.61 12.60 25.35
C ASP A 182 -4.17 13.98 24.95
N VAL A 183 -3.37 15.05 25.02
CA VAL A 183 -3.80 16.41 24.67
C VAL A 183 -4.10 16.56 23.18
N LYS A 184 -3.38 15.85 22.30
CA LYS A 184 -3.74 15.77 20.87
C LYS A 184 -5.04 15.02 20.63
N PHE A 185 -5.25 13.86 21.26
CA PHE A 185 -6.53 13.14 21.16
C PHE A 185 -7.70 13.90 21.80
N GLU A 186 -7.47 14.65 22.89
CA GLU A 186 -8.48 15.59 23.42
C GLU A 186 -8.81 16.74 22.47
N ARG A 187 -7.83 17.24 21.69
CA ARG A 187 -8.08 18.28 20.69
C ARG A 187 -8.90 17.74 19.54
N ILE A 188 -8.50 16.59 18.98
CA ILE A 188 -9.30 15.81 18.03
C ILE A 188 -10.71 15.66 18.60
N ALA A 189 -10.86 15.09 19.80
CA ALA A 189 -12.16 14.86 20.44
C ALA A 189 -13.00 16.13 20.73
N LYS A 190 -12.41 17.33 20.80
CA LYS A 190 -13.15 18.60 20.87
C LYS A 190 -13.66 19.00 19.49
N GLU A 191 -12.85 18.90 18.45
CA GLU A 191 -13.26 19.15 17.06
C GLU A 191 -14.23 18.07 16.55
N LEU A 192 -14.16 16.83 17.05
CA LEU A 192 -15.14 15.77 16.77
C LEU A 192 -16.50 16.00 17.47
N GLN A 193 -16.62 16.89 18.47
CA GLN A 193 -17.89 17.18 19.16
C GLN A 193 -18.83 18.08 18.34
N GLU A 194 -18.32 18.83 17.35
CA GLU A 194 -19.16 19.68 16.51
C GLU A 194 -19.97 18.89 15.46
N TYR A 195 -19.65 17.60 15.28
CA TYR A 195 -20.32 16.73 14.32
C TYR A 195 -21.53 16.00 14.95
N PRO A 196 -22.67 15.91 14.24
CA PRO A 196 -23.88 15.29 14.75
C PRO A 196 -23.68 13.78 14.98
N THR A 197 -23.81 13.34 16.23
CA THR A 197 -23.53 11.96 16.61
C THR A 197 -24.62 11.00 16.13
N LEU A 198 -24.27 10.06 15.23
CA LEU A 198 -25.18 8.99 14.81
C LEU A 198 -25.59 8.07 15.99
N ILE A 199 -26.80 7.52 15.92
CA ILE A 199 -27.34 6.56 16.88
C ILE A 199 -27.56 5.24 16.14
N TYR A 200 -26.62 4.28 16.27
CA TYR A 200 -26.73 2.93 15.68
C TYR A 200 -25.82 1.92 16.42
N ASP A 201 -25.95 0.61 16.12
CA ASP A 201 -25.61 -0.48 17.07
C ASP A 201 -25.30 -1.87 16.40
N GLY A 202 -24.01 -2.22 16.19
CA GLY A 202 -23.49 -3.61 16.10
C GLY A 202 -23.28 -4.34 14.73
N PRO A 203 -22.72 -5.59 14.70
CA PRO A 203 -21.26 -5.81 14.47
C PRO A 203 -20.74 -7.09 13.68
N PHE A 204 -19.43 -7.08 13.28
CA PHE A 204 -18.41 -8.16 12.93
C PHE A 204 -18.33 -9.07 11.64
N ALA A 205 -17.27 -8.84 10.79
CA ALA A 205 -16.13 -9.75 10.32
C ALA A 205 -16.06 -10.70 9.04
N GLU A 206 -14.89 -10.68 8.33
CA GLU A 206 -14.05 -11.76 7.63
C GLU A 206 -14.47 -12.50 6.29
N ASN A 207 -13.66 -13.12 5.37
CA ASN A 207 -12.21 -13.18 4.90
C ASN A 207 -12.03 -13.92 3.49
N VAL A 208 -10.83 -13.99 2.82
CA VAL A 208 -10.56 -14.50 1.41
C VAL A 208 -9.19 -15.29 1.18
N LEU A 209 -8.89 -15.90 -0.01
CA LEU A 209 -7.79 -16.88 -0.32
C LEU A 209 -6.98 -16.69 -1.67
N ASN A 210 -6.08 -17.64 -2.08
CA ASN A 210 -4.88 -17.47 -2.97
C ASN A 210 -4.71 -18.47 -4.18
N ILE A 211 -3.90 -18.17 -5.24
CA ILE A 211 -3.90 -18.83 -6.60
C ILE A 211 -2.51 -19.04 -7.31
N LYS A 212 -2.45 -19.89 -8.38
CA LYS A 212 -1.25 -20.37 -9.15
C LYS A 212 -0.94 -19.67 -10.53
N PRO A 213 0.34 -19.57 -10.99
CA PRO A 213 0.76 -18.88 -12.25
C PRO A 213 0.82 -19.64 -13.61
N ARG A 214 1.13 -18.91 -14.71
CA ARG A 214 1.07 -19.38 -16.12
C ARG A 214 2.40 -19.59 -16.89
N VAL A 215 3.47 -18.82 -16.65
CA VAL A 215 4.77 -18.93 -17.41
C VAL A 215 5.39 -20.33 -17.42
N LEU A 216 5.00 -21.19 -16.47
CA LEU A 216 5.36 -22.61 -16.36
C LEU A 216 5.02 -23.47 -17.61
N LYS A 217 4.34 -22.91 -18.61
CA LYS A 217 4.05 -23.54 -19.90
C LYS A 217 5.15 -23.37 -20.95
N GLU A 218 6.11 -22.47 -20.73
CA GLU A 218 7.20 -22.21 -21.67
C GLU A 218 8.39 -23.16 -21.48
N LYS A 219 9.19 -23.36 -22.53
CA LYS A 219 10.39 -24.21 -22.49
C LYS A 219 11.41 -23.66 -21.51
N GLU A 220 12.10 -24.52 -20.79
CA GLU A 220 13.20 -24.11 -19.93
C GLU A 220 14.45 -23.73 -20.73
N VAL A 221 15.15 -22.68 -20.27
CA VAL A 221 16.48 -22.28 -20.73
C VAL A 221 17.53 -22.71 -19.71
N SER A 222 18.77 -22.91 -20.15
CA SER A 222 19.88 -23.20 -19.25
C SER A 222 20.39 -21.96 -18.49
N LEU A 223 21.09 -22.19 -17.38
CA LEU A 223 21.76 -21.14 -16.61
C LEU A 223 22.74 -20.30 -17.48
N ASP A 224 23.42 -20.91 -18.44
CA ASP A 224 24.37 -20.18 -19.31
C ASP A 224 23.68 -19.43 -20.45
N GLU A 225 22.44 -19.77 -20.79
CA GLU A 225 21.56 -18.92 -21.62
C GLU A 225 21.03 -17.74 -20.80
N ALA A 226 20.59 -17.98 -19.55
CA ALA A 226 20.17 -16.91 -18.65
C ALA A 226 21.30 -15.88 -18.40
N LYS A 227 22.56 -16.32 -18.22
CA LYS A 227 23.73 -15.42 -18.15
C LYS A 227 23.93 -14.61 -19.44
N LYS A 228 23.76 -15.21 -20.62
CA LYS A 228 23.87 -14.48 -21.90
C LYS A 228 22.78 -13.41 -22.02
N ILE A 229 21.54 -13.75 -21.66
CA ILE A 229 20.39 -12.85 -21.67
C ILE A 229 20.62 -11.67 -20.71
N ALA A 230 21.06 -11.92 -19.48
CA ALA A 230 21.45 -10.88 -18.53
C ALA A 230 22.57 -9.96 -19.08
N ALA A 231 23.56 -10.52 -19.78
CA ALA A 231 24.61 -9.74 -20.43
C ALA A 231 24.10 -8.89 -21.62
N ASP A 232 23.12 -9.36 -22.38
CA ASP A 232 22.48 -8.60 -23.48
C ASP A 232 21.55 -7.47 -22.98
N ILE A 233 20.96 -7.64 -21.80
CA ILE A 233 20.14 -6.61 -21.12
C ILE A 233 21.03 -5.47 -20.60
N ILE A 234 22.11 -5.79 -19.89
CA ILE A 234 23.04 -4.79 -19.32
C ILE A 234 23.97 -4.18 -20.39
N GLY A 235 24.23 -4.93 -21.47
CA GLY A 235 25.18 -4.61 -22.53
C GLY A 235 26.53 -5.27 -22.26
N LYS A 236 26.92 -6.24 -23.10
CA LYS A 236 28.08 -7.14 -22.92
C LYS A 236 29.37 -6.41 -22.56
N GLU A 237 29.65 -5.26 -23.16
CA GLU A 237 30.87 -4.48 -22.89
C GLU A 237 30.91 -3.78 -21.53
N ARG A 238 29.78 -3.70 -20.82
CA ARG A 238 29.72 -3.21 -19.44
C ARG A 238 29.92 -4.32 -18.42
N VAL A 239 29.81 -5.59 -18.80
CA VAL A 239 29.85 -6.74 -17.87
C VAL A 239 31.29 -7.16 -17.55
N ALA A 240 31.64 -7.13 -16.27
CA ALA A 240 32.90 -7.67 -15.74
C ALA A 240 32.77 -9.16 -15.41
N SER A 241 31.69 -9.57 -14.73
CA SER A 241 31.37 -10.96 -14.42
C SER A 241 29.89 -11.14 -14.13
N ILE A 242 29.39 -12.37 -14.26
CA ILE A 242 28.03 -12.77 -13.85
C ILE A 242 28.13 -14.03 -12.99
N SER A 243 27.52 -14.00 -11.81
CA SER A 243 27.48 -15.12 -10.86
C SER A 243 26.06 -15.32 -10.34
N GLN A 244 25.62 -16.57 -10.22
CA GLN A 244 24.36 -16.88 -9.53
C GLN A 244 24.57 -16.74 -8.02
N TYR A 245 23.66 -16.06 -7.31
CA TYR A 245 23.76 -15.85 -5.86
C TYR A 245 22.74 -16.66 -5.03
N SER A 246 21.76 -17.29 -5.68
CA SER A 246 20.76 -18.13 -5.05
C SER A 246 20.24 -19.22 -6.00
N ASP A 247 20.11 -20.44 -5.49
CA ASP A 247 19.36 -21.53 -6.14
C ASP A 247 17.89 -21.58 -5.71
N LYS A 248 17.51 -20.84 -4.66
CA LYS A 248 16.11 -20.69 -4.24
C LYS A 248 15.36 -19.84 -5.25
N THR A 249 14.21 -20.35 -5.69
CA THR A 249 13.31 -19.69 -6.65
C THR A 249 11.95 -19.44 -6.03
N SER A 250 11.18 -18.48 -6.55
CA SER A 250 9.79 -18.29 -6.12
C SER A 250 8.91 -19.46 -6.56
N ASP A 251 8.07 -19.98 -5.66
CA ASP A 251 7.03 -20.99 -5.96
C ASP A 251 6.05 -20.52 -7.04
N LYS A 252 5.96 -19.20 -7.27
CA LYS A 252 5.11 -18.59 -8.30
C LYS A 252 5.82 -18.47 -9.65
N VAL A 253 7.08 -18.03 -9.68
CA VAL A 253 7.86 -17.88 -10.94
C VAL A 253 9.28 -18.41 -10.71
N PRO A 254 9.65 -19.57 -11.30
CA PRO A 254 11.01 -20.10 -11.22
C PRO A 254 12.00 -19.22 -11.99
N THR A 255 13.09 -18.80 -11.33
CA THR A 255 14.11 -17.90 -11.89
C THR A 255 15.53 -18.42 -11.69
N TYR A 256 16.49 -17.84 -12.43
CA TYR A 256 17.91 -17.85 -12.08
C TYR A 256 18.26 -16.48 -11.50
N ALA A 257 18.65 -16.46 -10.22
CA ALA A 257 18.99 -15.25 -9.48
C ALA A 257 20.47 -14.90 -9.67
N LEU A 258 20.74 -13.90 -10.53
CA LEU A 258 22.07 -13.52 -11.00
C LEU A 258 22.50 -12.16 -10.44
N SER A 259 23.76 -12.07 -10.00
CA SER A 259 24.47 -10.81 -9.77
C SER A 259 25.36 -10.53 -10.98
N VAL A 260 25.33 -9.29 -11.47
CA VAL A 260 26.13 -8.78 -12.58
C VAL A 260 27.05 -7.66 -12.08
N LYS A 261 28.37 -7.86 -12.22
CA LYS A 261 29.37 -6.84 -11.90
C LYS A 261 29.64 -5.98 -13.12
N VAL A 262 29.71 -4.66 -12.93
CA VAL A 262 29.91 -3.68 -14.01
C VAL A 262 31.37 -3.21 -14.05
N ARG A 263 32.00 -3.21 -15.24
CA ARG A 263 33.39 -2.79 -15.45
C ARG A 263 33.57 -1.33 -14.99
N GLY A 264 34.56 -1.09 -14.12
CA GLY A 264 34.91 0.26 -13.64
C GLY A 264 33.94 0.90 -12.63
N ARG A 265 32.84 0.24 -12.27
CA ARG A 265 31.89 0.71 -11.25
C ARG A 265 32.44 0.45 -9.84
N LYS A 266 32.17 1.36 -8.90
CA LYS A 266 32.40 1.18 -7.44
C LYS A 266 31.14 0.93 -6.63
N ASP A 267 29.98 1.34 -7.15
CA ASP A 267 28.66 1.03 -6.60
C ASP A 267 28.39 -0.49 -6.69
N GLY A 268 27.31 -0.93 -6.04
CA GLY A 268 26.98 -2.36 -5.94
C GLY A 268 26.70 -3.06 -7.27
N ASP A 269 26.69 -4.39 -7.17
CA ASP A 269 26.30 -5.29 -8.25
C ASP A 269 24.83 -5.01 -8.68
N ILE A 270 24.49 -5.40 -9.91
CA ILE A 270 23.10 -5.40 -10.40
C ILE A 270 22.52 -6.79 -10.17
N ASN A 271 21.42 -6.88 -9.43
CA ASN A 271 20.67 -8.12 -9.25
C ASN A 271 19.66 -8.28 -10.39
N ILE A 272 19.60 -9.46 -11.01
CA ILE A 272 18.72 -9.81 -12.14
C ILE A 272 18.13 -11.20 -11.92
N ASP A 273 16.81 -11.33 -12.02
CA ASP A 273 16.13 -12.62 -12.16
C ASP A 273 15.71 -12.87 -13.61
N ILE A 274 16.22 -13.94 -14.21
CA ILE A 274 15.77 -14.44 -15.51
C ILE A 274 14.87 -15.67 -15.29
N SER A 275 13.69 -15.76 -15.92
CA SER A 275 12.80 -16.92 -15.75
C SER A 275 13.44 -18.19 -16.31
N LYS A 276 13.31 -19.31 -15.60
CA LYS A 276 13.75 -20.63 -16.11
C LYS A 276 12.95 -20.99 -17.37
N ASN A 277 11.63 -20.87 -17.31
CA ASN A 277 10.74 -21.01 -18.46
C ASN A 277 10.76 -19.71 -19.30
N GLY A 278 11.11 -19.81 -20.57
CA GLY A 278 11.08 -18.69 -21.54
C GLY A 278 12.33 -17.80 -21.58
N GLY A 279 13.12 -17.71 -20.49
CA GLY A 279 14.32 -16.86 -20.44
C GLY A 279 14.02 -15.36 -20.32
N HIS A 280 12.87 -14.98 -19.77
CA HIS A 280 12.42 -13.59 -19.70
C HIS A 280 13.02 -12.82 -18.51
N LEU A 281 13.12 -11.51 -18.63
CA LEU A 281 13.57 -10.63 -17.54
C LEU A 281 12.44 -10.41 -16.52
N VAL A 282 12.46 -11.13 -15.39
CA VAL A 282 11.40 -11.09 -14.36
C VAL A 282 11.61 -9.95 -13.37
N TYR A 283 12.85 -9.74 -12.94
CA TYR A 283 13.24 -8.69 -12.00
C TYR A 283 14.62 -8.14 -12.32
N MET A 284 14.83 -6.85 -12.02
CA MET A 284 16.16 -6.23 -11.95
C MET A 284 16.16 -5.14 -10.90
N LEU A 285 17.29 -4.98 -10.21
CA LEU A 285 17.63 -3.79 -9.46
C LEU A 285 19.11 -3.43 -9.65
N ASP A 286 19.37 -2.28 -10.27
CA ASP A 286 20.67 -1.62 -10.25
C ASP A 286 20.75 -0.77 -8.97
N SER A 287 21.74 -1.07 -8.13
CA SER A 287 21.95 -0.40 -6.84
C SER A 287 22.73 0.93 -6.94
N ARG A 288 23.04 1.41 -8.17
CA ARG A 288 23.72 2.70 -8.37
C ARG A 288 22.96 3.87 -7.76
N SER A 289 23.71 4.86 -7.25
CA SER A 289 23.14 6.18 -6.96
C SER A 289 22.65 6.85 -8.25
N VAL A 290 21.61 7.65 -8.13
CA VAL A 290 21.04 8.44 -9.24
C VAL A 290 21.36 9.91 -9.03
N GLY A 291 21.93 10.54 -10.05
CA GLY A 291 22.36 11.93 -10.02
C GLY A 291 21.20 12.93 -10.10
N LYS A 292 21.54 14.19 -10.39
CA LYS A 292 20.55 15.24 -10.63
C LYS A 292 19.77 14.96 -11.91
N GLU A 293 18.45 15.16 -11.86
CA GLU A 293 17.54 15.10 -13.00
C GLU A 293 18.03 15.92 -14.22
N THR A 294 18.16 15.27 -15.36
CA THR A 294 18.41 15.87 -16.69
C THR A 294 17.29 15.55 -17.70
N ILE A 295 16.52 14.48 -17.49
CA ILE A 295 15.39 14.09 -18.35
C ILE A 295 14.05 14.23 -17.60
N LYS A 296 13.01 14.70 -18.30
CA LYS A 296 11.65 14.79 -17.75
C LYS A 296 10.92 13.46 -17.87
N ILE A 297 9.94 13.21 -17.00
CA ILE A 297 9.13 11.97 -16.93
C ILE A 297 8.61 11.52 -18.31
N LYS A 298 8.12 12.42 -19.17
CA LYS A 298 7.67 12.04 -20.53
C LYS A 298 8.77 11.36 -21.38
N LYS A 299 10.03 11.81 -21.27
CA LYS A 299 11.16 11.16 -21.96
C LYS A 299 11.51 9.82 -21.30
N ALA A 300 11.32 9.66 -19.99
CA ALA A 300 11.46 8.37 -19.31
C ALA A 300 10.39 7.36 -19.79
N VAL A 301 9.14 7.80 -19.99
CA VAL A 301 8.09 6.98 -20.64
C VAL A 301 8.54 6.49 -22.02
N ASP A 302 9.01 7.39 -22.88
CA ASP A 302 9.47 7.04 -24.25
C ASP A 302 10.67 6.06 -24.24
N ILE A 303 11.52 6.10 -23.20
CA ILE A 303 12.63 5.18 -23.01
C ILE A 303 12.13 3.81 -22.51
N GLY A 304 11.20 3.80 -21.56
CA GLY A 304 10.63 2.58 -21.01
C GLY A 304 9.92 1.72 -22.06
N ILE A 305 9.09 2.34 -22.92
CA ILE A 305 8.43 1.64 -24.05
C ILE A 305 9.48 0.95 -24.93
N LYS A 306 10.53 1.68 -25.35
CA LYS A 306 11.59 1.13 -26.23
C LYS A 306 12.40 0.03 -25.56
N PHE A 307 12.62 0.11 -24.25
CA PHE A 307 13.27 -0.96 -23.49
C PHE A 307 12.39 -2.21 -23.42
N LEU A 308 11.08 -2.07 -23.20
CA LEU A 308 10.12 -3.18 -23.18
C LEU A 308 10.05 -3.86 -24.55
N GLU A 309 9.87 -3.09 -25.63
CA GLU A 309 9.81 -3.62 -27.00
C GLU A 309 11.10 -4.37 -27.41
N LYS A 310 12.28 -3.83 -27.06
CA LYS A 310 13.59 -4.47 -27.34
C LYS A 310 13.71 -5.85 -26.70
N HIS A 311 13.15 -6.04 -25.51
CA HIS A 311 13.26 -7.28 -24.73
C HIS A 311 11.99 -8.15 -24.79
N GLY A 312 11.15 -7.96 -25.81
CA GLY A 312 10.02 -8.84 -26.14
C GLY A 312 8.65 -8.39 -25.63
N TYR A 313 8.59 -7.43 -24.73
CA TYR A 313 7.37 -6.89 -24.14
C TYR A 313 6.71 -5.86 -25.07
N LYS A 314 6.05 -6.34 -26.13
CA LYS A 314 5.43 -5.53 -27.19
C LYS A 314 4.03 -5.04 -26.78
N SER A 315 3.55 -4.01 -27.48
CA SER A 315 2.20 -3.41 -27.28
C SER A 315 1.94 -2.93 -25.85
N MET A 316 2.96 -2.40 -25.19
CA MET A 316 2.88 -1.84 -23.84
C MET A 316 2.51 -0.35 -23.87
N ILE A 317 1.51 0.05 -23.09
CA ILE A 317 1.21 1.47 -22.84
C ILE A 317 1.50 1.83 -21.37
N PRO A 318 1.96 3.05 -21.07
CA PRO A 318 2.06 3.52 -19.69
C PRO A 318 0.67 3.69 -19.06
N THR A 319 0.58 3.52 -17.74
CA THR A 319 -0.57 3.95 -16.93
C THR A 319 -0.18 5.13 -16.06
N TYR A 320 0.47 4.87 -14.93
CA TYR A 320 0.85 5.86 -13.93
C TYR A 320 2.36 5.97 -13.81
N ALA A 321 2.83 7.19 -13.49
CA ALA A 321 4.22 7.50 -13.26
C ALA A 321 4.37 8.24 -11.92
N LEU A 322 5.20 7.68 -11.05
CA LEU A 322 5.64 8.30 -9.80
C LEU A 322 7.10 8.73 -9.92
N LYS A 323 7.55 9.66 -9.09
CA LYS A 323 8.93 10.14 -9.01
C LYS A 323 9.41 10.15 -7.55
N TYR A 324 10.51 9.43 -7.29
CA TYR A 324 11.20 9.42 -6.00
C TYR A 324 12.70 9.50 -6.26
N ASP A 325 13.44 10.35 -5.55
CA ASP A 325 14.91 10.43 -5.61
C ASP A 325 15.52 10.45 -7.02
N ASN A 326 14.95 11.29 -7.90
CA ASN A 326 15.28 11.39 -9.33
C ASN A 326 15.12 10.08 -10.14
N VAL A 327 14.32 9.13 -9.65
CA VAL A 327 13.88 7.93 -10.39
C VAL A 327 12.40 8.06 -10.72
N ALA A 328 12.04 7.87 -11.99
CA ALA A 328 10.65 7.65 -12.38
C ALA A 328 10.28 6.17 -12.24
N VAL A 329 9.27 5.87 -11.44
CA VAL A 329 8.66 4.55 -11.30
C VAL A 329 7.40 4.54 -12.17
N ILE A 330 7.42 3.79 -13.26
CA ILE A 330 6.36 3.84 -14.28
C ILE A 330 5.77 2.45 -14.47
N ASN A 331 4.45 2.33 -14.33
CA ASN A 331 3.71 1.11 -14.64
C ASN A 331 3.32 1.10 -16.13
N TYR A 332 3.47 -0.05 -16.77
CA TYR A 332 3.04 -0.33 -18.13
C TYR A 332 2.09 -1.52 -18.14
N VAL A 333 1.14 -1.52 -19.07
CA VAL A 333 0.15 -2.59 -19.27
C VAL A 333 0.09 -2.99 -20.73
N TYR A 334 -0.08 -4.29 -20.98
CA TYR A 334 -0.24 -4.84 -22.32
C TYR A 334 -1.57 -4.40 -22.96
N VAL A 335 -1.57 -4.23 -24.27
CA VAL A 335 -2.76 -3.92 -25.08
C VAL A 335 -2.90 -4.93 -26.21
N GLN A 336 -4.06 -5.58 -26.29
CA GLN A 336 -4.46 -6.44 -27.41
C GLN A 336 -5.72 -5.86 -28.05
N ASP A 337 -5.73 -5.68 -29.37
CA ASP A 337 -6.93 -5.28 -30.13
C ASP A 337 -7.62 -3.98 -29.62
N LYS A 338 -6.82 -3.04 -29.09
CA LYS A 338 -7.22 -1.78 -28.39
C LYS A 338 -7.83 -1.96 -27.00
N VAL A 339 -7.85 -3.17 -26.45
CA VAL A 339 -8.28 -3.48 -25.07
C VAL A 339 -7.07 -3.48 -24.13
N VAL A 340 -7.19 -2.75 -23.01
CA VAL A 340 -6.13 -2.61 -21.99
C VAL A 340 -6.16 -3.78 -21.02
N ILE A 341 -5.05 -4.49 -20.84
CA ILE A 341 -5.00 -5.75 -20.07
C ILE A 341 -4.20 -5.52 -18.78
N TYR A 342 -4.89 -5.16 -17.71
CA TYR A 342 -4.31 -4.89 -16.39
C TYR A 342 -3.62 -6.07 -15.67
N PRO A 343 -4.01 -7.36 -15.89
CA PRO A 343 -3.23 -8.49 -15.37
C PRO A 343 -1.79 -8.52 -15.92
N ASP A 344 -1.60 -8.08 -17.16
CA ASP A 344 -0.35 -8.15 -17.92
C ASP A 344 0.48 -6.88 -17.74
N GLN A 345 0.76 -6.55 -16.47
CA GLN A 345 1.49 -5.34 -16.09
C GLN A 345 2.98 -5.59 -15.84
N ILE A 346 3.79 -4.59 -16.17
CA ILE A 346 5.23 -4.50 -15.91
C ILE A 346 5.56 -3.12 -15.35
N LYS A 347 6.30 -3.05 -14.24
CA LYS A 347 6.79 -1.79 -13.66
C LYS A 347 8.26 -1.59 -14.01
N LEU A 348 8.64 -0.38 -14.39
CA LEU A 348 10.05 0.02 -14.57
C LEU A 348 10.46 1.09 -13.56
N LYS A 349 11.72 1.06 -13.15
CA LYS A 349 12.41 2.17 -12.48
C LYS A 349 13.42 2.76 -13.46
N ILE A 350 13.28 4.04 -13.80
CA ILE A 350 14.06 4.74 -14.83
C ILE A 350 14.74 5.95 -14.19
N ALA A 351 16.07 5.97 -14.21
CA ALA A 351 16.86 7.03 -13.60
C ALA A 351 16.79 8.31 -14.45
N LEU A 352 16.42 9.44 -13.85
CA LEU A 352 16.20 10.70 -14.56
C LEU A 352 17.49 11.51 -14.78
N ASP A 353 18.63 11.02 -14.31
CA ASP A 353 19.95 11.60 -14.54
C ASP A 353 20.49 11.32 -15.94
N ASN A 354 20.27 10.11 -16.49
CA ASN A 354 20.72 9.71 -17.83
C ASN A 354 19.69 8.90 -18.65
N GLY A 355 18.67 8.32 -18.03
CA GLY A 355 17.68 7.44 -18.68
C GLY A 355 17.95 5.93 -18.58
N ASP A 356 18.95 5.48 -17.81
CA ASP A 356 19.15 4.05 -17.54
C ASP A 356 17.90 3.43 -16.88
N ILE A 357 17.57 2.21 -17.27
CA ILE A 357 16.65 1.37 -16.51
C ILE A 357 17.42 0.83 -15.30
N VAL A 358 17.06 1.32 -14.11
CA VAL A 358 17.64 0.90 -12.82
C VAL A 358 16.79 -0.15 -12.11
N GLY A 359 15.66 -0.57 -12.70
CA GLY A 359 14.96 -1.78 -12.27
C GLY A 359 13.71 -2.11 -13.07
N ILE A 360 13.23 -3.34 -12.90
CA ILE A 360 11.99 -3.88 -13.49
C ILE A 360 11.33 -4.85 -12.51
N GLU A 361 10.00 -4.86 -12.50
CA GLU A 361 9.18 -5.90 -11.90
C GLU A 361 8.17 -6.38 -12.96
N ALA A 362 8.43 -7.54 -13.57
CA ALA A 362 7.60 -8.15 -14.61
C ALA A 362 6.85 -9.42 -14.13
N GLN A 363 6.89 -9.73 -12.83
CA GLN A 363 6.32 -10.97 -12.29
C GLN A 363 4.81 -11.11 -12.58
N HIS A 364 4.04 -10.02 -12.56
CA HIS A 364 2.60 -10.07 -12.90
C HIS A 364 2.36 -10.48 -14.35
N TYR A 365 3.12 -9.93 -15.30
CA TYR A 365 3.13 -10.38 -16.69
C TYR A 365 3.48 -11.88 -16.81
N MET A 366 4.48 -12.39 -16.09
CA MET A 366 4.79 -13.84 -16.05
C MET A 366 3.66 -14.70 -15.45
N ILE A 367 2.89 -14.15 -14.52
CA ILE A 367 1.77 -14.84 -13.89
C ILE A 367 0.55 -14.90 -14.81
N ALA A 368 0.28 -13.83 -15.56
CA ALA A 368 -0.99 -13.63 -16.27
C ALA A 368 -0.90 -13.78 -17.80
N HIS A 369 0.22 -13.42 -18.44
CA HIS A 369 0.25 -13.15 -19.87
C HIS A 369 -0.13 -14.35 -20.74
N THR A 370 -0.98 -14.05 -21.71
CA THR A 370 -1.38 -14.93 -22.80
C THR A 370 -2.02 -14.06 -23.88
N LYS A 371 -1.98 -14.51 -25.15
CA LYS A 371 -2.97 -14.04 -26.11
C LYS A 371 -4.36 -14.42 -25.56
N ARG A 372 -5.30 -13.48 -25.58
CA ARG A 372 -6.67 -13.68 -25.09
C ARG A 372 -7.63 -13.76 -26.27
N ASP A 373 -8.65 -14.62 -26.12
CA ASP A 373 -9.80 -14.64 -27.01
C ASP A 373 -10.80 -13.58 -26.51
N ILE A 374 -10.66 -12.36 -27.04
CA ILE A 374 -11.44 -11.21 -26.58
C ILE A 374 -12.74 -11.15 -27.38
N GLN A 375 -13.83 -11.55 -26.74
CA GLN A 375 -15.17 -11.44 -27.32
C GLN A 375 -15.55 -9.97 -27.57
N LYS A 376 -16.42 -9.74 -28.55
CA LYS A 376 -17.04 -8.42 -28.69
C LYS A 376 -17.94 -8.14 -27.46
N PRO A 377 -18.02 -6.88 -26.98
CA PRO A 377 -19.03 -6.48 -26.01
C PRO A 377 -20.43 -6.93 -26.43
N ARG A 378 -21.24 -7.37 -25.46
CA ARG A 378 -22.66 -7.71 -25.68
C ARG A 378 -23.56 -6.50 -25.50
N ILE A 379 -23.20 -5.63 -24.56
CA ILE A 379 -23.88 -4.36 -24.30
C ILE A 379 -23.19 -3.21 -25.04
N SER A 380 -23.91 -2.11 -25.25
CA SER A 380 -23.35 -0.87 -25.82
C SER A 380 -22.59 -0.03 -24.78
N VAL A 381 -21.82 0.97 -25.24
CA VAL A 381 -21.19 1.97 -24.35
C VAL A 381 -22.23 2.75 -23.55
N ASP A 382 -23.36 3.08 -24.17
CA ASP A 382 -24.41 3.89 -23.56
C ASP A 382 -25.22 3.10 -22.50
N GLU A 383 -25.44 1.81 -22.77
CA GLU A 383 -26.03 0.84 -21.83
C GLU A 383 -25.09 0.54 -20.65
N ALA A 384 -23.78 0.46 -20.91
CA ALA A 384 -22.78 0.43 -19.85
C ALA A 384 -22.77 1.76 -19.04
N ARG A 385 -22.94 2.91 -19.70
CA ARG A 385 -23.00 4.23 -19.05
C ARG A 385 -24.22 4.39 -18.13
N SER A 386 -25.37 3.79 -18.43
CA SER A 386 -26.51 3.79 -17.50
C SER A 386 -26.21 3.08 -16.16
N ASN A 387 -25.18 2.24 -16.09
CA ASN A 387 -24.71 1.58 -14.87
C ASN A 387 -23.52 2.31 -14.21
N VAL A 388 -23.22 3.56 -14.61
CA VAL A 388 -22.22 4.44 -13.96
C VAL A 388 -22.94 5.64 -13.36
N SER A 389 -22.56 6.06 -12.14
CA SER A 389 -23.24 7.14 -11.43
C SER A 389 -23.36 8.43 -12.26
N THR A 390 -24.53 9.07 -12.19
CA THR A 390 -24.80 10.36 -12.86
C THR A 390 -24.02 11.51 -12.23
N LYS A 391 -23.56 11.35 -10.98
CA LYS A 391 -22.66 12.29 -10.29
C LYS A 391 -21.27 12.37 -10.95
N LEU A 392 -20.82 11.32 -11.64
CA LEU A 392 -19.50 11.25 -12.23
C LEU A 392 -19.44 11.97 -13.60
N ALA A 393 -18.65 13.03 -13.69
CA ALA A 393 -18.37 13.76 -14.91
C ALA A 393 -17.27 13.06 -15.73
N ILE A 394 -17.70 12.09 -16.54
CA ILE A 394 -16.82 11.23 -17.37
C ILE A 394 -16.07 12.06 -18.42
N LYS A 395 -14.77 11.79 -18.55
CA LYS A 395 -13.86 12.43 -19.51
C LYS A 395 -13.36 11.48 -20.59
N ASN A 396 -13.30 10.17 -20.32
CA ASN A 396 -12.78 9.17 -21.26
C ASN A 396 -13.44 7.80 -21.04
N VAL A 397 -13.55 7.01 -22.11
CA VAL A 397 -14.06 5.63 -22.08
C VAL A 397 -13.17 4.73 -22.94
N ARG A 398 -12.78 3.57 -22.43
CA ARG A 398 -12.05 2.54 -23.20
C ARG A 398 -12.49 1.13 -22.83
N LEU A 399 -12.04 0.13 -23.59
CA LEU A 399 -12.20 -1.28 -23.23
C LEU A 399 -10.99 -1.77 -22.45
N SER A 400 -11.24 -2.60 -21.44
CA SER A 400 -10.25 -3.11 -20.50
C SER A 400 -10.53 -4.57 -20.11
N ILE A 401 -9.52 -5.25 -19.59
CA ILE A 401 -9.65 -6.51 -18.87
C ILE A 401 -8.98 -6.31 -17.50
N ILE A 402 -9.73 -6.56 -16.42
CA ILE A 402 -9.27 -6.40 -15.04
C ILE A 402 -9.21 -7.74 -14.28
N PRO A 403 -8.24 -7.91 -13.35
CA PRO A 403 -8.21 -9.06 -12.45
C PRO A 403 -9.10 -8.81 -11.22
N MET A 404 -10.07 -9.69 -10.99
CA MET A 404 -10.89 -9.71 -9.77
C MET A 404 -10.12 -10.39 -8.62
N GLU A 405 -10.58 -10.26 -7.37
CA GLU A 405 -9.96 -10.95 -6.22
C GLU A 405 -10.00 -12.49 -6.34
N SER A 406 -11.01 -13.03 -7.00
CA SER A 406 -11.07 -14.45 -7.40
C SER A 406 -10.04 -14.85 -8.49
N MET A 407 -9.17 -13.92 -8.89
CA MET A 407 -8.22 -13.98 -10.02
C MET A 407 -8.86 -14.35 -11.36
N LYS A 408 -10.20 -14.26 -11.45
CA LYS A 408 -10.92 -14.25 -12.73
C LYS A 408 -10.67 -12.91 -13.41
N GLU A 409 -10.49 -12.97 -14.71
CA GLU A 409 -10.41 -11.79 -15.56
C GLU A 409 -11.83 -11.42 -16.03
N VAL A 410 -12.20 -10.15 -15.92
CA VAL A 410 -13.48 -9.63 -16.42
C VAL A 410 -13.21 -8.55 -17.47
N PHE A 411 -13.94 -8.62 -18.57
CA PHE A 411 -13.86 -7.70 -19.70
C PHE A 411 -14.84 -6.54 -19.47
N CYS A 412 -14.33 -5.32 -19.38
CA CYS A 412 -15.08 -4.16 -18.92
C CYS A 412 -14.89 -2.94 -19.83
N TYR A 413 -15.95 -2.14 -19.94
CA TYR A 413 -15.82 -0.71 -20.22
C TYR A 413 -15.21 -0.03 -19.00
N GLU A 414 -14.12 0.70 -19.23
CA GLU A 414 -13.44 1.54 -18.25
C GLU A 414 -13.87 2.99 -18.48
N PHE A 415 -14.55 3.58 -17.50
CA PHE A 415 -15.02 4.95 -17.51
C PHE A 415 -14.18 5.80 -16.55
N TYR A 416 -13.32 6.67 -17.07
CA TYR A 416 -12.57 7.65 -16.28
C TYR A 416 -13.35 8.97 -16.19
N GLY A 417 -13.48 9.52 -14.98
CA GLY A 417 -14.23 10.75 -14.73
C GLY A 417 -13.87 11.43 -13.41
N GLU A 418 -14.50 12.58 -13.18
CA GLU A 418 -14.28 13.42 -11.99
C GLU A 418 -15.59 13.66 -11.23
N TYR A 419 -15.53 13.77 -9.90
CA TYR A 419 -16.62 14.21 -9.04
C TYR A 419 -16.07 15.01 -7.86
N LYS A 420 -16.60 16.22 -7.62
CA LYS A 420 -16.12 17.16 -6.57
C LYS A 420 -14.61 17.45 -6.59
N GLY A 421 -13.98 17.39 -7.77
CA GLY A 421 -12.52 17.58 -7.95
C GLY A 421 -11.70 16.30 -7.78
N GLU A 422 -12.28 15.24 -7.24
CA GLU A 422 -11.68 13.92 -7.10
C GLU A 422 -11.84 13.11 -8.40
N LYS A 423 -10.83 12.28 -8.71
CA LYS A 423 -10.77 11.46 -9.93
C LYS A 423 -11.15 10.01 -9.64
N TYR A 424 -11.89 9.38 -10.55
CA TYR A 424 -12.31 7.98 -10.42
C TYR A 424 -12.24 7.23 -11.75
N ILE A 425 -12.04 5.91 -11.65
CA ILE A 425 -12.29 4.96 -12.74
C ILE A 425 -13.36 3.96 -12.27
N VAL A 426 -14.42 3.83 -13.04
CA VAL A 426 -15.50 2.83 -12.85
C VAL A 426 -15.40 1.78 -13.95
N TYR A 427 -15.39 0.50 -13.58
CA TYR A 427 -15.33 -0.63 -14.51
C TYR A 427 -16.70 -1.32 -14.58
N ILE A 428 -17.33 -1.25 -15.77
CA ILE A 428 -18.60 -1.90 -16.06
C ILE A 428 -18.38 -3.09 -17.00
N ASN A 429 -18.79 -4.28 -16.58
CA ASN A 429 -18.70 -5.53 -17.33
C ASN A 429 -19.37 -5.40 -18.72
N ALA A 430 -18.58 -5.58 -19.78
CA ALA A 430 -19.00 -5.39 -21.16
C ALA A 430 -19.88 -6.54 -21.72
N MET A 431 -20.18 -7.54 -20.89
CA MET A 431 -20.99 -8.71 -21.24
C MET A 431 -22.39 -8.70 -20.61
N ASP A 432 -22.59 -7.97 -19.51
CA ASP A 432 -23.85 -7.96 -18.73
C ASP A 432 -24.21 -6.64 -18.01
N GLY A 433 -23.32 -5.64 -17.97
CA GLY A 433 -23.60 -4.32 -17.38
C GLY A 433 -23.30 -4.19 -15.89
N THR A 434 -22.78 -5.24 -15.25
CA THR A 434 -22.42 -5.20 -13.82
C THR A 434 -21.26 -4.22 -13.55
N GLU A 435 -21.39 -3.36 -12.54
CA GLU A 435 -20.27 -2.60 -11.98
C GLU A 435 -19.37 -3.56 -11.18
N GLU A 436 -18.13 -3.75 -11.63
CA GLU A 436 -17.21 -4.76 -11.10
C GLU A 436 -16.14 -4.17 -10.18
N ARG A 437 -15.79 -2.89 -10.36
CA ARG A 437 -14.80 -2.19 -9.53
C ARG A 437 -14.88 -0.68 -9.69
N ILE A 438 -14.57 0.03 -8.60
CA ILE A 438 -14.28 1.46 -8.58
C ILE A 438 -12.89 1.68 -8.00
N LEU A 439 -12.08 2.50 -8.68
CA LEU A 439 -10.80 3.02 -8.20
C LEU A 439 -10.90 4.52 -8.03
N LYS A 440 -10.25 5.06 -6.98
CA LYS A 440 -10.00 6.49 -6.83
C LYS A 440 -8.57 6.78 -7.30
N LEU A 441 -8.36 7.90 -8.00
CA LEU A 441 -7.03 8.37 -8.36
C LEU A 441 -6.68 9.55 -7.47
N ILE A 442 -5.51 9.48 -6.83
CA ILE A 442 -5.02 10.45 -5.86
C ILE A 442 -3.75 11.09 -6.44
N ASP A 443 -3.80 12.39 -6.66
CA ASP A 443 -2.63 13.19 -7.05
C ASP A 443 -1.75 13.43 -5.81
N THR A 444 -0.58 12.81 -5.77
CA THR A 444 0.45 13.09 -4.76
C THR A 444 1.53 14.03 -5.31
N PRO A 445 2.33 14.70 -4.46
CA PRO A 445 3.49 15.48 -4.91
C PRO A 445 4.50 14.70 -5.77
N ASN A 446 4.49 13.36 -5.65
CA ASN A 446 5.36 12.44 -6.37
C ASN A 446 4.71 11.88 -7.65
N GLY A 447 3.41 12.09 -7.90
CA GLY A 447 2.66 11.56 -9.04
C GLY A 447 1.32 10.91 -8.63
N GLU A 448 0.65 10.32 -9.61
CA GLU A 448 -0.72 9.79 -9.47
C GLU A 448 -0.73 8.34 -8.95
N LEU A 449 -1.52 8.07 -7.91
CA LEU A 449 -1.77 6.75 -7.33
C LEU A 449 -3.21 6.30 -7.57
N THR A 450 -3.43 4.99 -7.74
CA THR A 450 -4.77 4.37 -7.67
C THR A 450 -4.97 3.66 -6.35
N MET A 451 -6.12 3.88 -5.69
CA MET A 451 -6.58 3.11 -4.53
C MET A 451 -7.97 2.53 -4.76
#